data_AF-A0A533RZY3-F1
#
_entry.id   AF-A0A533RZY3-F1
#
_cell.length_a   1.000
_cell.length_b   1.000
_cell.length_c   1.000
_cell.angle_alpha   90.00
_cell.angle_beta   90.00
_cell.angle_gamma   90.00
#
_symmetry.space_group_name_H-M   'P 1'
#
loop_
_entity.id
_entity.type
_entity.pdbx_description
1 polymer ?
#
loop_
_entity_poly.entity_id
_entity_poly.type
_entity_poly.pdbx_seq_one_letter_code
_entity_poly.pdbx_strand_id
1 'polypeptide(L)'
;MGRQSKLLTVNLSPHSIDRWHEYVGRDTVARISGNVRRHIFEALKDGIEPDSTGAGHIEIYEDKLWAVVMPGANGGWDVLTFHRGKHEGFKEYWSGNRE
;
A
#
# COMPACT_ATOMS: atom_id res chain seq x y z
N MET A 1 12.27 -0.05 -28.35
CA MET A 1 11.14 0.86 -28.06
C MET A 1 10.92 0.88 -26.55
N GLY A 2 11.43 1.91 -25.87
CA GLY A 2 11.26 2.03 -24.42
C GLY A 2 9.79 2.28 -24.10
N ARG A 3 9.12 1.31 -23.46
CA ARG A 3 7.82 1.55 -22.84
C ARG A 3 8.07 2.65 -21.81
N GLN A 4 7.61 3.87 -22.08
CA GLN A 4 7.34 4.83 -21.04
C GLN A 4 6.32 4.15 -20.13
N SER A 5 6.81 3.53 -19.06
CA SER A 5 5.98 3.11 -17.93
C SER A 5 5.28 4.38 -17.47
N LYS A 6 4.03 4.55 -17.90
CA LYS A 6 3.12 5.59 -17.44
C LYS A 6 3.28 5.61 -15.93
N LEU A 7 3.90 6.67 -15.39
CA LEU A 7 4.32 6.71 -14.00
C LEU A 7 3.10 6.40 -13.15
N LEU A 8 3.13 5.28 -12.42
CA LEU A 8 2.06 4.87 -11.53
C LEU A 8 1.87 5.98 -10.50
N THR A 9 0.82 6.77 -10.64
CA THR A 9 0.49 7.82 -9.68
C THR A 9 0.13 7.16 -8.35
N VAL A 10 0.68 7.67 -7.26
CA VAL A 10 0.37 7.21 -5.89
C VAL A 10 -0.16 8.40 -5.12
N ASN A 11 -1.44 8.37 -4.80
CA ASN A 11 -2.11 9.40 -4.02
C ASN A 11 -2.08 9.01 -2.55
N LEU A 12 -1.71 9.97 -1.71
CA LEU A 12 -1.68 9.81 -0.26
C LEU A 12 -2.79 10.66 0.34
N SER A 13 -3.67 10.04 1.11
CA SER A 13 -4.64 10.78 1.93
C SER A 13 -3.89 11.49 3.08
N PRO A 14 -4.43 12.60 3.63
CA PRO A 14 -3.88 13.22 4.83
C PRO A 14 -3.69 12.20 5.97
N HIS A 15 -4.68 11.32 6.17
CA HIS A 15 -4.61 10.24 7.15
C HIS A 15 -3.41 9.30 6.93
N SER A 16 -3.14 8.89 5.68
CA SER A 16 -2.00 8.03 5.38
C SER A 16 -0.66 8.73 5.62
N ILE A 17 -0.56 10.04 5.36
CA ILE A 17 0.65 10.84 5.61
C ILE A 17 0.90 10.92 7.12
N ASP A 18 -0.13 11.17 7.92
CA ASP A 18 -0.03 11.23 9.37
C ASP A 18 0.44 9.89 9.95
N ARG A 19 -0.12 8.78 9.47
CA ARG A 19 0.31 7.42 9.85
C ARG A 19 1.75 7.14 9.47
N TRP A 20 2.19 7.56 8.28
CA TRP A 20 3.60 7.45 7.90
C TRP A 20 4.49 8.21 8.87
N HIS A 21 4.15 9.46 9.20
CA HIS A 21 4.94 10.28 10.12
C HIS A 21 4.98 9.71 11.54
N GLU A 22 3.89 9.10 12.01
CA GLU A 22 3.83 8.37 13.29
C GLU A 22 4.75 7.14 13.28
N TYR A 23 4.81 6.41 12.16
CA TYR A 23 5.49 5.12 12.12
C TYR A 23 6.95 5.17 11.66
N VAL A 24 7.29 6.06 10.75
CA VAL A 24 8.59 6.12 10.07
C VAL A 24 9.33 7.41 10.42
N GLY A 25 8.58 8.50 10.65
CA GLY A 25 9.13 9.84 10.87
C GLY A 25 8.80 10.81 9.74
N ARG A 26 9.26 12.06 9.88
CA ARG A 26 8.91 13.15 8.96
C ARG A 26 9.62 13.00 7.62
N ASP A 27 8.84 12.68 6.58
CA ASP A 27 9.25 12.70 5.18
C ASP A 27 8.35 13.62 4.36
N THR A 28 8.85 14.05 3.20
CA THR A 28 8.04 14.77 2.22
C THR A 28 7.07 13.81 1.52
N VAL A 29 5.89 14.31 1.16
CA VAL A 29 4.88 13.55 0.39
C VAL A 29 5.48 12.90 -0.85
N ALA A 30 6.34 13.62 -1.58
CA ALA A 30 7.01 13.10 -2.77
C ALA A 30 7.91 11.88 -2.48
N ARG A 31 8.62 11.89 -1.34
CA ARG A 31 9.48 10.77 -0.92
C ARG A 31 8.64 9.57 -0.49
N ILE A 32 7.55 9.79 0.25
CA ILE A 32 6.62 8.74 0.65
C ILE A 32 6.00 8.08 -0.59
N SER A 33 5.42 8.88 -1.49
CA SER A 33 4.82 8.39 -2.74
C SER A 33 5.83 7.65 -3.61
N GLY A 34 7.07 8.13 -3.70
CA GLY A 34 8.13 7.46 -4.44
C GLY A 34 8.49 6.09 -3.87
N ASN A 35 8.57 5.98 -2.54
CA ASN A 35 8.83 4.71 -1.88
C ASN A 35 7.66 3.73 -2.10
N VAL A 36 6.43 4.14 -1.78
CA VAL A 36 5.24 3.30 -1.94
C VAL A 36 5.07 2.84 -3.40
N ARG A 37 5.31 3.72 -4.38
CA ARG A 37 5.26 3.38 -5.82
C ARG A 37 6.16 2.20 -6.16
N ARG A 38 7.39 2.18 -5.62
CA ARG A 38 8.33 1.09 -5.88
C ARG A 38 7.76 -0.24 -5.39
N HIS A 39 7.25 -0.27 -4.16
CA HIS A 39 6.68 -1.47 -3.57
C HIS A 39 5.38 -1.94 -4.26
N ILE A 40 4.53 -1.01 -4.71
CA ILE A 40 3.37 -1.34 -5.57
C ILE A 40 3.84 -2.02 -6.87
N PHE A 41 4.88 -1.50 -7.51
CA PHE A 41 5.37 -2.08 -8.75
C PHE A 41 5.94 -3.49 -8.53
N GLU A 42 6.71 -3.70 -7.46
CA GLU A 42 7.23 -5.01 -7.07
C GLU A 42 6.07 -5.98 -6.77
N ALA A 43 5.11 -5.58 -5.94
CA ALA A 43 3.94 -6.40 -5.61
C ALA A 43 3.08 -6.76 -6.83
N LEU A 44 2.90 -5.84 -7.78
CA LEU A 44 2.19 -6.11 -9.04
C LEU A 44 2.93 -7.11 -9.93
N LYS A 45 4.27 -7.05 -9.95
CA LYS A 45 5.09 -8.02 -10.69
C LYS A 45 4.98 -9.41 -10.08
N ASP A 46 4.86 -9.49 -8.76
CA ASP A 46 4.74 -10.74 -8.02
C ASP A 46 3.30 -11.29 -7.97
N GLY A 47 2.33 -10.53 -8.51
CA GLY A 47 0.95 -10.97 -8.65
C GLY A 47 0.11 -10.80 -7.38
N ILE A 48 0.27 -9.68 -6.68
CA ILE A 48 -0.53 -9.34 -5.49
C ILE A 48 -2.03 -9.61 -5.69
N GLU A 49 -2.60 -10.34 -4.74
CA GLU A 49 -4.04 -10.62 -4.69
C GLU A 49 -4.73 -9.60 -3.77
N PRO A 50 -5.75 -8.87 -4.26
CA PRO A 50 -6.53 -8.00 -3.40
C PRO A 50 -7.39 -8.82 -2.45
N ASP A 51 -7.72 -8.24 -1.30
CA ASP A 51 -8.67 -8.82 -0.36
C ASP A 51 -10.13 -8.71 -0.85
N SER A 52 -11.10 -9.20 -0.06
CA SER A 52 -12.53 -9.14 -0.43
C SER A 52 -13.10 -7.72 -0.55
N THR A 53 -12.40 -6.71 -0.03
CA THR A 53 -12.77 -5.30 -0.20
C THR A 53 -12.18 -4.69 -1.48
N GLY A 54 -11.30 -5.44 -2.17
CA GLY A 54 -10.55 -4.97 -3.33
C GLY A 54 -9.24 -4.27 -2.97
N ALA A 55 -8.82 -4.32 -1.69
CA ALA A 55 -7.60 -3.66 -1.24
C ALA A 55 -6.38 -4.58 -1.34
N GLY A 56 -5.28 -4.05 -1.87
CA GLY A 56 -3.97 -4.69 -1.84
C GLY A 56 -3.24 -4.33 -0.56
N HIS A 57 -2.62 -5.32 0.08
CA HIS A 57 -1.75 -5.13 1.24
C HIS A 57 -0.31 -5.32 0.81
N ILE A 58 0.49 -4.27 0.89
CA ILE A 58 1.85 -4.24 0.36
C ILE A 58 2.82 -3.97 1.49
N GLU A 59 3.80 -4.86 1.66
CA GLU A 59 4.87 -4.66 2.60
C GLU A 59 5.85 -3.60 2.09
N ILE A 60 6.09 -2.57 2.91
CA ILE A 60 7.02 -1.47 2.64
C ILE A 60 8.34 -1.67 3.39
N TYR A 61 8.26 -2.08 4.66
CA TYR A 61 9.40 -2.47 5.45
C TYR A 61 9.10 -3.83 6.06
N GLU A 62 9.96 -4.80 5.75
CA GLU A 62 9.86 -6.19 6.21
C GLU A 62 9.51 -6.26 7.69
N ASP A 63 8.41 -6.96 7.99
CA ASP A 63 7.83 -7.18 9.33
C ASP A 63 7.49 -5.91 10.14
N LYS A 64 7.51 -4.73 9.51
CA LYS A 64 7.46 -3.44 10.21
C LYS A 64 6.39 -2.49 9.71
N LEU A 65 6.16 -2.44 8.40
CA LEU A 65 5.24 -1.48 7.82
C LEU A 65 4.62 -2.02 6.54
N TRP A 66 3.31 -1.88 6.48
CA TRP A 66 2.50 -2.27 5.35
C TRP A 66 1.60 -1.11 4.92
N ALA A 67 1.37 -1.01 3.63
CA ALA A 67 0.47 -0.05 3.00
C ALA A 67 -0.80 -0.76 2.53
N VAL A 68 -1.96 -0.17 2.83
CA VAL A 68 -3.24 -0.61 2.28
C VAL A 68 -3.54 0.27 1.08
N VAL A 69 -3.63 -0.35 -0.10
CA VAL A 69 -3.77 0.36 -1.37
C VAL A 69 -5.00 -0.09 -2.15
N MET A 70 -5.58 0.82 -2.93
CA MET A 70 -6.64 0.48 -3.89
C MET A 70 -6.39 1.16 -5.24
N PRO A 71 -6.91 0.61 -6.35
CA PRO A 71 -6.96 1.32 -7.61
C PRO A 71 -7.71 2.65 -7.48
N GLY A 72 -7.09 3.75 -7.85
CA GLY A 72 -7.72 5.07 -7.78
C GLY A 72 -8.74 5.27 -8.90
N ALA A 73 -9.81 6.02 -8.62
CA ALA A 73 -10.90 6.26 -9.58
C ALA A 73 -10.43 6.93 -10.90
N ASN A 74 -9.37 7.74 -10.83
CA ASN A 74 -8.78 8.43 -11.98
C ASN A 74 -7.52 7.71 -12.52
N GLY A 75 -7.33 6.44 -12.14
CA GLY A 75 -6.10 5.69 -12.36
C GLY A 75 -5.04 5.95 -11.29
N GLY A 76 -4.01 5.12 -11.29
CA GLY A 76 -3.01 5.09 -10.23
C GLY A 76 -3.50 4.29 -9.01
N TRP A 77 -2.92 4.58 -7.86
CA TRP A 77 -3.16 3.88 -6.60
C TRP A 77 -3.37 4.87 -5.47
N ASP A 78 -4.41 4.64 -4.68
CA ASP A 78 -4.70 5.39 -3.48
C ASP A 78 -4.19 4.62 -2.27
N VAL A 79 -3.39 5.26 -1.42
CA VAL A 79 -2.98 4.70 -0.14
C VAL A 79 -3.99 5.12 0.91
N LEU A 80 -4.73 4.15 1.42
CA LEU A 80 -5.76 4.39 2.43
C LEU A 80 -5.13 4.65 3.79
N THR A 81 -4.19 3.78 4.18
CA THR A 81 -3.51 3.87 5.47
C THR A 81 -2.22 3.05 5.47
N PHE A 82 -1.44 3.20 6.54
CA PHE A 82 -0.33 2.32 6.87
C PHE A 82 -0.62 1.60 8.18
N HIS A 83 -0.04 0.41 8.36
CA HIS A 83 -0.09 -0.33 9.61
C HIS A 83 1.27 -0.94 9.95
N ARG A 84 1.55 -1.09 11.24
CA ARG A 84 2.78 -1.71 11.75
C ARG A 84 2.60 -3.19 12.01
N GLY A 85 3.70 -3.94 11.90
CA GLY A 85 3.79 -5.35 12.32
C GLY A 85 3.60 -6.35 11.19
N LYS A 86 3.53 -7.64 11.58
CA LYS A 86 3.37 -8.76 10.66
C LYS A 86 1.93 -8.84 10.13
N HIS A 87 1.79 -9.23 8.86
CA HIS A 87 0.50 -9.48 8.21
C HIS A 87 -0.36 -10.56 8.91
N GLU A 88 0.17 -11.28 9.91
CA GLU A 88 -0.53 -12.29 10.70
C GLU A 88 -1.81 -11.77 11.39
N GLY A 89 -1.90 -10.47 11.70
CA GLY A 89 -3.09 -9.86 12.29
C GLY A 89 -4.29 -9.72 11.35
N PHE A 90 -4.11 -9.91 10.03
CA PHE A 90 -5.24 -9.83 9.09
C PHE A 90 -6.08 -11.09 9.12
N LYS A 91 -5.47 -12.28 9.24
CA LYS A 91 -6.18 -13.57 9.16
C LYS A 91 -7.23 -13.79 10.24
N GLU A 92 -7.11 -13.11 11.39
CA GLU A 92 -8.07 -13.24 12.50
C GLU A 92 -9.42 -12.59 12.18
N TYR A 93 -9.48 -11.61 11.27
CA TYR A 93 -10.73 -11.09 10.70
C TYR A 93 -11.27 -11.94 9.52
N TRP A 94 -10.45 -12.83 8.96
CA TRP A 94 -10.78 -13.62 7.75
C TRP A 94 -11.32 -15.02 8.02
N SER A 95 -11.26 -15.52 9.26
CA SER A 95 -11.76 -16.85 9.61
C SER A 95 -13.15 -16.84 10.24
N GLY A 96 -13.78 -15.67 10.41
CA GLY A 96 -15.07 -15.51 11.10
C GLY A 96 -16.34 -15.72 10.26
N ASN A 97 -16.25 -16.08 8.97
CA ASN A 97 -17.43 -16.30 8.12
C ASN A 97 -17.24 -17.49 7.14
N ARG A 98 -16.87 -18.64 7.70
CA ARG A 98 -17.15 -19.94 7.08
C ARG A 98 -17.89 -20.81 8.08
N GLU A 99 -19.17 -20.50 8.27
CA GLU A 99 -20.19 -21.49 8.65
C GLU A 99 -21.12 -21.68 7.45
#